data_AF-A0A7S1GSY5-F1
#
_entry.id   AF-A0A7S1GSY5-F1
#
_cell.length_a   1.000
_cell.length_b   1.000
_cell.length_c   1.000
_cell.angle_alpha   90.00
_cell.angle_beta   90.00
_cell.angle_gamma   90.00
#
_symmetry.space_group_name_H-M   'P 1'
#
loop_
_entity.id
_entity.type
_entity.pdbx_description
1 polymer ?
#
loop_
_entity_poly.entity_id
_entity_poly.type
_entity_poly.pdbx_seq_one_letter_code
_entity_poly.pdbx_strand_id
1 'polypeptide(L)'
;MASSNQERMSREDFKKKQELDELRKSGAIEPEKDADGNEINPHIPQYMAAAPWYLNAEGPGLKHQKDFRKQTVTQGIKARTIQGGVKGKTISRTRDEFGEKEGSRKKKPEAPRANGYDDSYSGKRDRWNGYDPDQFKRVMKKHELVTKARQQKREEIVDKALQQVAEESDSD
;
A
#
# COMPACT_ATOMS: atom_id res chain seq x y z
N MET A 1 9.45 -47.06 2.38
CA MET A 1 10.91 -46.88 2.49
C MET A 1 11.23 -45.41 2.47
N ALA A 2 11.89 -44.87 3.50
CA ALA A 2 12.73 -43.66 3.46
C ALA A 2 13.28 -43.38 4.87
N SER A 3 14.38 -44.04 5.22
CA SER A 3 15.22 -43.60 6.36
C SER A 3 16.04 -42.42 5.84
N SER A 4 15.69 -41.18 6.22
CA SER A 4 16.56 -40.04 5.98
C SER A 4 17.83 -40.23 6.81
N ASN A 5 18.91 -40.63 6.15
CA ASN A 5 20.24 -40.70 6.72
C ASN A 5 20.70 -39.27 7.03
N GLN A 6 20.27 -38.71 8.17
CA GLN A 6 21.06 -37.69 8.83
C GLN A 6 22.33 -38.42 9.28
N GLU A 7 23.39 -38.30 8.50
CA GLU A 7 24.73 -38.65 8.98
C GLU A 7 24.89 -37.95 10.32
N ARG A 8 24.97 -38.74 11.39
CA ARG A 8 25.19 -38.22 12.73
C ARG A 8 26.57 -37.56 12.67
N MET A 9 26.58 -36.23 12.59
CA MET A 9 27.81 -35.45 12.62
C MET A 9 28.68 -35.98 13.75
N SER A 10 29.96 -36.22 13.47
CA SER A 10 30.87 -36.67 14.51
C SER A 10 30.86 -35.63 15.63
N ARG A 11 31.08 -36.06 16.88
CA ARG A 11 31.14 -35.13 18.02
C ARG A 11 32.17 -34.02 17.80
N GLU A 12 33.22 -34.30 17.03
CA GLU A 12 34.26 -33.36 16.66
C GLU A 12 33.75 -32.32 15.67
N ASP A 13 32.99 -32.72 14.66
CA ASP A 13 32.44 -31.79 13.66
C ASP A 13 31.36 -30.88 14.25
N PHE A 14 30.59 -31.39 15.22
CA PHE A 14 29.64 -30.57 15.97
C PHE A 14 30.36 -29.49 16.80
N LYS A 15 31.43 -29.86 17.49
CA LYS A 15 32.26 -28.90 18.26
C LYS A 15 32.90 -27.85 17.36
N LYS A 16 33.50 -28.27 16.24
CA LYS A 16 34.09 -27.37 15.24
C LYS A 16 33.06 -26.37 14.71
N LYS A 17 31.84 -26.83 14.41
CA LYS A 17 30.76 -25.93 13.94
C LYS A 17 30.39 -24.91 15.01
N GLN A 18 30.26 -25.34 16.26
CA GLN A 18 29.96 -24.45 17.38
C GLN A 18 31.06 -23.41 17.60
N GLU A 19 32.34 -23.82 17.59
CA GLU A 19 33.49 -22.92 17.74
C GLU A 19 33.56 -21.91 16.57
N LEU A 20 33.28 -22.34 15.34
CA LEU A 20 33.20 -21.42 14.19
C LEU A 20 32.08 -20.40 14.35
N ASP A 21 30.91 -20.84 14.82
CA ASP A 21 29.78 -19.94 15.05
C ASP A 21 30.06 -18.94 16.19
N GLU A 22 30.75 -19.37 17.25
CA GLU A 22 31.20 -18.50 18.34
C GLU A 22 32.24 -17.47 17.88
N LEU A 23 33.20 -17.90 17.04
CA LEU A 23 34.20 -17.01 16.46
C LEU A 23 33.56 -15.99 15.51
N ARG A 24 32.61 -16.40 14.66
CA ARG A 24 31.81 -15.49 13.82
C ARG A 24 30.98 -14.52 14.66
N LYS A 25 30.36 -15.01 15.73
CA LYS A 25 29.58 -14.19 16.67
C LYS A 25 30.45 -13.17 17.41
N SER A 26 31.72 -13.50 17.65
CA SER A 26 32.71 -12.59 18.22
C SER A 26 33.35 -11.63 17.19
N GLY A 27 33.08 -11.80 15.90
CA GLY A 27 33.67 -11.01 14.81
C GLY A 27 35.10 -11.40 14.46
N ALA A 28 35.60 -12.54 14.94
CA ALA A 28 36.96 -13.03 14.68
C ALA A 28 37.11 -13.74 13.32
N ILE A 29 36.02 -14.25 12.76
CA ILE A 29 35.96 -14.92 11.45
C ILE A 29 34.90 -14.24 10.59
N GLU A 30 35.12 -14.25 9.28
CA GLU A 30 34.17 -13.73 8.29
C GLU A 30 32.78 -14.39 8.43
N PRO A 31 31.69 -13.60 8.30
CA PRO A 31 30.32 -14.11 8.28
C PRO A 31 30.11 -15.15 7.18
N GLU A 32 29.21 -16.11 7.45
CA GLU A 32 28.79 -17.08 6.45
C GLU A 32 28.01 -16.38 5.32
N LYS A 33 28.29 -16.72 4.05
CA LYS A 33 27.60 -16.15 2.89
C LYS A 33 26.51 -17.09 2.42
N ASP A 34 25.34 -16.54 2.08
CA ASP A 34 24.22 -17.29 1.50
C ASP A 34 24.48 -17.66 0.03
N ALA A 35 23.57 -18.44 -0.58
CA ALA A 35 23.64 -18.85 -1.98
C ALA A 35 23.59 -17.67 -2.98
N ASP A 36 23.06 -16.52 -2.57
CA ASP A 36 22.99 -15.30 -3.36
C ASP A 36 24.22 -14.39 -3.12
N GLY A 37 25.20 -14.85 -2.31
CA GLY A 37 26.43 -14.13 -1.98
C GLY A 37 26.31 -13.09 -0.86
N ASN A 38 25.15 -13.00 -0.19
CA ASN A 38 24.94 -12.06 0.91
C ASN A 38 25.46 -12.62 2.23
N GLU A 39 26.09 -11.76 3.03
CA GLU A 39 26.54 -12.11 4.37
C GLU A 39 25.36 -12.33 5.32
N ILE A 40 25.32 -13.48 5.97
CA ILE A 40 24.34 -13.84 6.99
C ILE A 40 24.87 -13.33 8.32
N ASN A 41 24.07 -12.52 9.01
CA ASN A 41 24.43 -12.03 10.33
C ASN A 41 24.69 -13.20 11.31
N PRO A 42 25.91 -13.31 11.90
CA PRO A 42 26.29 -14.39 12.83
C PRO A 42 25.43 -14.50 14.10
N HIS A 43 24.66 -13.46 14.43
CA HIS A 43 23.78 -13.45 15.59
C HIS A 43 22.38 -14.00 15.29
N ILE A 44 22.05 -14.34 14.03
CA ILE A 44 20.79 -14.99 13.69
C ILE A 44 20.83 -16.43 14.22
N PRO A 45 19.86 -16.86 15.05
CA PRO A 45 19.82 -18.23 15.52
C PRO A 45 19.77 -19.24 14.36
N GLN A 46 20.47 -20.36 14.51
CA GLN A 46 20.60 -21.39 13.46
C GLN A 46 19.25 -21.84 12.89
N TYR A 47 18.20 -21.94 13.71
CA TYR A 47 16.87 -22.38 13.25
C TYR A 47 16.13 -21.36 12.36
N MET A 48 16.51 -20.08 12.40
CA MET A 48 15.99 -19.05 11.50
C MET A 48 16.79 -18.96 10.19
N ALA A 49 18.09 -19.24 10.25
CA ALA A 49 18.98 -19.24 9.09
C ALA A 49 18.87 -20.53 8.26
N ALA A 50 18.66 -21.68 8.90
CA ALA A 50 18.49 -22.95 8.21
C ALA A 50 17.12 -23.03 7.55
N ALA A 51 17.09 -23.13 6.22
CA ALA A 51 15.86 -23.31 5.49
C ALA A 51 15.21 -24.66 5.81
N PRO A 52 13.89 -24.71 6.03
CA PRO A 52 13.17 -25.97 6.19
C PRO A 52 13.32 -26.89 4.98
N TRP A 53 13.31 -28.21 5.22
CA TRP A 53 13.55 -29.24 4.20
C TRP A 53 12.63 -29.12 2.97
N TYR A 54 11.40 -28.64 3.12
CA TYR A 54 10.41 -28.52 2.05
C TYR A 54 10.70 -27.36 1.07
N LEU A 55 11.68 -26.50 1.38
CA LEU A 55 12.07 -25.36 0.53
C LEU A 55 13.26 -25.67 -0.39
N ASN A 56 13.85 -26.89 -0.31
CA ASN A 56 14.99 -27.35 -1.11
C ASN A 56 16.06 -26.25 -1.31
N ALA A 57 16.31 -25.44 -0.29
CA ALA A 57 17.29 -24.37 -0.38
C ALA A 57 18.69 -24.95 -0.16
N GLU A 58 19.64 -24.52 -0.98
CA GLU A 58 21.04 -24.88 -0.84
C GLU A 58 21.69 -23.99 0.22
N GLY A 59 21.94 -24.56 1.40
CA GLY A 59 22.66 -23.89 2.49
C GLY A 59 21.81 -22.99 3.41
N PRO A 60 22.46 -22.39 4.44
CA PRO A 60 21.83 -21.41 5.30
C PRO A 60 21.55 -20.13 4.51
N GLY A 61 20.40 -19.50 4.77
CA GLY A 61 20.01 -18.28 4.07
C GLY A 61 18.63 -17.80 4.48
N LEU A 62 18.41 -16.49 4.41
CA LEU A 62 17.18 -15.84 4.88
C LEU A 62 16.09 -15.71 3.80
N LYS A 63 16.28 -16.32 2.63
CA LYS A 63 15.35 -16.27 1.50
C LYS A 63 13.95 -16.74 1.89
N HIS A 64 13.87 -17.82 2.67
CA HIS A 64 12.60 -18.40 3.11
C HIS A 64 11.83 -17.56 4.15
N GLN A 65 12.51 -16.61 4.81
CA GLN A 65 11.91 -15.69 5.76
C GLN A 65 11.31 -14.44 5.09
N LYS A 66 11.63 -14.19 3.81
CA LYS A 66 11.11 -13.04 3.07
C LYS A 66 9.64 -13.26 2.68
N ASP A 67 8.81 -12.23 2.91
CA ASP A 67 7.40 -12.22 2.51
C ASP A 67 7.26 -12.01 1.00
N PHE A 68 7.29 -13.09 0.20
CA PHE A 68 7.06 -12.99 -1.25
C PHE A 68 5.59 -12.73 -1.64
N ARG A 69 4.66 -12.75 -0.67
CA ARG A 69 3.21 -12.69 -0.92
C ARG A 69 2.60 -11.29 -0.83
N LYS A 70 3.36 -10.26 -0.41
CA LYS A 70 2.85 -8.88 -0.39
C LYS A 70 2.78 -8.35 -1.84
N GLN A 71 1.62 -8.54 -2.47
CA GLN A 71 1.27 -7.82 -3.69
C GLN A 71 1.38 -6.31 -3.40
N THR A 72 2.23 -5.61 -4.16
CA THR A 72 2.45 -4.18 -3.98
C THR A 72 1.12 -3.42 -4.14
N VAL A 73 0.96 -2.38 -3.31
CA VAL A 73 -0.20 -1.46 -3.21
C VAL A 73 -0.71 -0.95 -4.57
N THR A 74 0.10 -1.06 -5.62
CA THR A 74 -0.26 -0.87 -7.03
C THR A 74 -1.53 -1.63 -7.48
N GLN A 75 -1.88 -2.77 -6.88
CA GLN A 75 -3.18 -3.43 -7.15
C GLN A 75 -4.38 -2.61 -6.61
N GLY A 76 -4.18 -1.78 -5.59
CA GLY A 76 -5.19 -0.95 -4.96
C GLY A 76 -5.63 0.29 -5.76
N ILE A 77 -4.90 0.73 -6.80
CA ILE A 77 -5.35 1.86 -7.65
C ILE A 77 -6.37 1.37 -8.68
N LYS A 78 -6.09 0.26 -9.38
CA LYS A 78 -7.03 -0.35 -10.34
C LYS A 78 -8.30 -0.89 -9.67
N ALA A 79 -8.19 -1.29 -8.42
CA ALA A 79 -9.28 -1.71 -7.54
C ALA A 79 -10.30 -0.61 -7.20
N ARG A 80 -9.86 0.66 -7.16
CA ARG A 80 -10.70 1.80 -6.74
C ARG A 80 -11.62 2.30 -7.85
N THR A 81 -11.37 1.91 -9.10
CA THR A 81 -12.22 2.26 -10.23
C THR A 81 -13.46 1.38 -10.22
N ILE A 82 -14.62 1.97 -9.90
CA ILE A 82 -15.91 1.29 -10.06
C ILE A 82 -16.11 1.04 -11.56
N GLN A 83 -16.06 -0.23 -11.99
CA GLN A 83 -16.51 -0.57 -13.34
C GLN A 83 -18.02 -0.32 -13.41
N GLY A 84 -18.41 0.69 -14.19
CA GLY A 84 -19.82 0.96 -14.50
C GLY A 84 -20.44 -0.27 -15.14
N GLY A 85 -21.32 -0.95 -14.41
CA GLY A 85 -22.04 -2.11 -14.90
C GLY A 85 -23.02 -1.70 -15.99
N VAL A 86 -22.60 -1.78 -17.25
CA VAL A 86 -23.51 -1.70 -18.40
C VAL A 86 -23.85 -3.12 -18.82
N LYS A 87 -25.13 -3.49 -18.69
CA LYS A 87 -25.87 -4.36 -19.65
C LYS A 87 -27.34 -4.41 -19.26
N GLY A 88 -28.18 -3.90 -20.15
CA GLY A 88 -29.63 -3.87 -19.98
C GLY A 88 -30.22 -5.27 -19.83
N LYS A 89 -31.08 -5.44 -18.82
CA LYS A 89 -32.22 -6.36 -18.86
C LYS A 89 -33.20 -6.01 -17.73
N THR A 90 -34.43 -5.73 -18.14
CA THR A 90 -35.72 -5.72 -17.42
C THR A 90 -35.74 -5.19 -15.98
N ILE A 91 -36.48 -4.08 -15.80
CA ILE A 91 -36.73 -3.42 -14.51
C ILE A 91 -37.70 -4.28 -13.69
N SER A 92 -37.23 -4.92 -12.62
CA SER A 92 -38.10 -5.52 -11.58
C SER A 92 -38.45 -4.46 -10.53
N ARG A 93 -39.71 -4.50 -10.05
CA ARG A 93 -40.47 -3.39 -9.44
C ARG A 93 -40.24 -3.12 -7.95
N THR A 94 -39.06 -3.33 -7.40
CA THR A 94 -38.78 -3.05 -5.98
C THR A 94 -37.43 -2.35 -5.82
N ARG A 95 -37.50 -1.10 -5.36
CA ARG A 95 -36.39 -0.14 -5.22
C ARG A 95 -36.58 0.61 -3.90
N ASP A 96 -35.50 0.86 -3.17
CA ASP A 96 -35.55 1.61 -1.90
C ASP A 96 -35.72 3.13 -2.13
N GLU A 97 -35.81 3.90 -1.04
CA GLU A 97 -36.05 5.36 -1.04
C GLU A 97 -34.96 6.18 -1.76
N PHE A 98 -33.79 5.57 -1.98
CA PHE A 98 -32.66 6.18 -2.70
C PHE A 98 -32.46 5.63 -4.11
N GLY A 99 -33.30 4.68 -4.53
CA GLY A 99 -33.25 4.14 -5.87
C GLY A 99 -32.17 3.08 -6.06
N GLU A 100 -31.90 2.23 -5.09
CA GLU A 100 -31.15 0.98 -5.25
C GLU A 100 -32.07 -0.25 -5.29
N LYS A 101 -31.66 -1.31 -6.01
CA LYS A 101 -32.43 -2.55 -6.12
C LYS A 101 -32.27 -3.37 -4.84
N GLU A 102 -33.37 -3.65 -4.15
CA GLU A 102 -33.38 -4.62 -3.07
C GLU A 102 -33.23 -6.04 -3.64
N GLY A 103 -32.14 -6.72 -3.28
CA GLY A 103 -31.89 -8.10 -3.68
C GLY A 103 -32.80 -9.09 -2.95
N SER A 104 -33.40 -10.04 -3.66
CA SER A 104 -34.22 -11.11 -3.08
C SER A 104 -33.37 -12.17 -2.37
N ARG A 105 -32.91 -11.85 -1.18
CA ARG A 105 -32.51 -12.75 -0.07
C ARG A 105 -31.76 -11.89 0.91
N LYS A 106 -31.99 -12.15 2.20
CA LYS A 106 -31.22 -11.61 3.34
C LYS A 106 -29.72 -11.83 3.13
N LYS A 107 -29.08 -11.02 2.31
CA LYS A 107 -27.64 -10.85 2.30
C LYS A 107 -27.37 -10.08 3.56
N LYS A 108 -26.59 -10.68 4.47
CA LYS A 108 -25.85 -9.92 5.46
C LYS A 108 -25.28 -8.68 4.75
N PRO A 109 -25.32 -7.48 5.33
CA PRO A 109 -24.56 -6.34 4.83
C PRO A 109 -23.06 -6.61 5.07
N GLU A 110 -22.58 -7.74 4.53
CA GLU A 110 -21.18 -7.97 4.26
C GLU A 110 -20.85 -6.99 3.15
N ALA A 111 -19.96 -6.07 3.52
CA ALA A 111 -19.27 -5.07 2.71
C ALA A 111 -19.28 -5.33 1.19
N PRO A 112 -19.33 -4.26 0.37
CA PRO A 112 -19.45 -4.36 -1.09
C PRO A 112 -18.55 -5.45 -1.66
N ARG A 113 -19.20 -6.49 -2.18
CA ARG A 113 -18.58 -7.74 -2.62
C ARG A 113 -17.68 -7.49 -3.85
N ALA A 114 -16.45 -7.99 -3.75
CA ALA A 114 -15.70 -8.65 -4.84
C ALA A 114 -15.40 -7.85 -6.12
N ASN A 115 -15.12 -6.54 -6.02
CA ASN A 115 -14.60 -5.75 -7.12
C ASN A 115 -13.20 -5.20 -6.79
N GLY A 116 -12.18 -6.07 -6.69
CA GLY A 116 -10.77 -5.67 -6.60
C GLY A 116 -10.31 -4.87 -5.38
N TYR A 117 -11.19 -4.37 -4.51
CA TYR A 117 -10.86 -3.51 -3.37
C TYR A 117 -9.81 -4.13 -2.43
N ASP A 118 -8.93 -3.28 -1.91
CA ASP A 118 -7.95 -3.64 -0.89
C ASP A 118 -8.66 -4.21 0.36
N ASP A 119 -8.39 -5.49 0.64
CA ASP A 119 -8.98 -6.23 1.75
C ASP A 119 -8.45 -5.80 3.14
N SER A 120 -7.46 -4.91 3.17
CA SER A 120 -6.95 -4.32 4.40
C SER A 120 -8.03 -3.55 5.16
N TYR A 121 -7.82 -3.36 6.47
CA TYR A 121 -8.70 -2.56 7.31
C TYR A 121 -8.87 -1.13 6.77
N SER A 122 -7.77 -0.55 6.27
CA SER A 122 -7.75 0.78 5.67
C SER A 122 -8.49 0.80 4.34
N GLY A 123 -8.24 -0.19 3.47
CA GLY A 123 -8.91 -0.30 2.17
C GLY A 123 -10.42 -0.41 2.29
N LYS A 124 -10.92 -1.23 3.24
CA LYS A 124 -12.37 -1.37 3.51
C LYS A 124 -13.03 -0.11 4.09
N ARG A 125 -12.25 0.75 4.75
CA ARG A 125 -12.73 1.96 5.44
C ARG A 125 -12.34 3.25 4.73
N ASP A 126 -11.72 3.16 3.57
CA ASP A 126 -11.34 4.34 2.81
C ASP A 126 -12.59 5.06 2.32
N ARG A 127 -12.81 6.26 2.87
CA ARG A 127 -13.92 7.15 2.53
C ARG A 127 -13.88 7.58 1.06
N TRP A 128 -12.72 7.50 0.42
CA TRP A 128 -12.52 7.88 -0.98
C TRP A 128 -12.64 6.70 -1.95
N ASN A 129 -13.08 5.53 -1.49
CA ASN A 129 -13.42 4.43 -2.38
C ASN A 129 -14.52 4.83 -3.37
N GLY A 130 -14.26 4.62 -4.67
CA GLY A 130 -15.17 5.03 -5.73
C GLY A 130 -15.13 6.51 -6.09
N TYR A 131 -14.17 7.28 -5.55
CA TYR A 131 -13.97 8.67 -5.96
C TYR A 131 -13.53 8.74 -7.43
N ASP A 132 -14.28 9.47 -8.25
CA ASP A 132 -13.93 9.75 -9.63
C ASP A 132 -12.99 10.98 -9.68
N PRO A 133 -11.75 10.84 -10.18
CA PRO A 133 -10.78 11.94 -10.28
C PRO A 133 -11.32 13.17 -11.01
N ASP A 134 -12.24 12.99 -11.96
CA ASP A 134 -12.82 14.09 -12.72
C ASP A 134 -13.73 15.00 -11.87
N GLN A 135 -14.24 14.51 -10.74
CA GLN A 135 -15.01 15.33 -9.81
C GLN A 135 -14.15 16.45 -9.19
N PHE A 136 -12.83 16.24 -9.09
CA PHE A 136 -11.90 17.24 -8.57
C PHE A 136 -11.85 18.50 -9.46
N LYS A 137 -12.14 18.38 -10.76
CA LYS A 137 -12.20 19.52 -11.69
C LYS A 137 -13.20 20.59 -11.24
N ARG A 138 -14.28 20.22 -10.53
CA ARG A 138 -15.25 21.18 -9.98
C ARG A 138 -14.65 22.03 -8.87
N VAL A 139 -13.81 21.43 -8.03
CA VAL A 139 -13.10 22.12 -6.96
C VAL A 139 -12.11 23.11 -7.56
N MET A 140 -11.34 22.70 -8.57
CA MET A 140 -10.43 23.57 -9.30
C MET A 140 -11.16 24.81 -9.87
N LYS A 141 -12.26 24.61 -10.59
CA LYS A 141 -13.09 25.71 -11.14
C LYS A 141 -13.60 26.67 -10.06
N LYS A 142 -14.04 26.14 -8.92
CA LYS A 142 -14.47 26.98 -7.78
C LYS A 142 -13.32 27.87 -7.29
N HIS A 143 -12.12 27.30 -7.16
CA HIS A 143 -10.94 28.06 -6.75
C HIS A 143 -10.54 29.11 -7.80
N GLU A 144 -10.59 28.80 -9.09
CA GLU A 144 -10.34 29.77 -10.18
C GLU A 144 -11.31 30.96 -10.14
N LEU A 145 -12.59 30.72 -9.85
CA LEU A 145 -13.57 31.80 -9.70
C LEU A 145 -13.29 32.65 -8.46
N VAL A 146 -12.94 32.00 -7.34
CA VAL A 146 -12.59 32.70 -6.10
C VAL A 146 -11.33 33.55 -6.28
N THR A 147 -10.32 33.07 -7.02
CA THR A 147 -9.10 33.86 -7.28
C THR A 147 -9.39 35.05 -8.19
N LYS A 148 -10.19 34.89 -9.25
CA LYS A 148 -10.64 35.99 -10.10
C LYS A 148 -11.40 37.06 -9.33
N ALA A 149 -12.36 36.66 -8.49
CA ALA A 149 -13.10 37.61 -7.66
C ALA A 149 -12.20 38.34 -6.65
N ARG A 150 -11.20 37.65 -6.09
CA ARG A 150 -10.18 38.27 -5.22
C ARG A 150 -9.29 39.26 -5.99
N GLN A 151 -8.96 38.96 -7.23
CA GLN A 151 -8.20 39.85 -8.10
C GLN A 151 -9.00 41.13 -8.41
N GLN A 152 -10.25 40.99 -8.85
CA GLN A 152 -11.14 42.13 -9.12
C GLN A 152 -11.30 43.03 -7.89
N LYS A 153 -11.54 42.45 -6.71
CA LYS A 153 -11.60 43.24 -5.47
C LYS A 153 -10.30 43.98 -5.15
N ARG A 154 -9.14 43.40 -5.47
CA ARG A 154 -7.85 44.06 -5.27
C ARG A 154 -7.68 45.22 -6.25
N GLU A 155 -8.05 45.02 -7.51
CA GLU A 155 -8.05 46.06 -8.55
C GLU A 155 -9.00 47.21 -8.15
N GLU A 156 -10.24 46.92 -7.72
CA GLU A 156 -11.18 47.93 -7.22
C GLU A 156 -10.64 48.73 -6.02
N ILE A 157 -9.91 48.07 -5.11
CA ILE A 157 -9.27 48.74 -3.97
C ILE A 157 -8.14 49.65 -4.45
N VAL A 158 -7.32 49.20 -5.40
CA VAL A 158 -6.24 50.00 -5.98
C VAL A 158 -6.81 51.19 -6.75
N ASP A 159 -7.85 50.98 -7.56
CA ASP A 159 -8.52 52.04 -8.32
C ASP A 159 -9.15 53.09 -7.41
N LYS A 160 -9.82 52.67 -6.32
CA LYS A 160 -10.33 53.60 -5.29
C LYS A 160 -9.21 54.39 -4.63
N ALA A 161 -8.10 53.75 -4.30
CA ALA A 161 -6.95 54.44 -3.70
C ALA A 161 -6.34 55.46 -4.69
N LEU A 162 -6.26 55.13 -5.97
CA LEU A 162 -5.79 56.06 -7.01
C LEU A 162 -6.74 57.25 -7.22
N GLN A 163 -8.06 57.02 -7.21
CA GLN A 163 -9.05 58.10 -7.31
C GLN A 163 -8.95 59.07 -6.13
N GLN A 164 -8.80 58.55 -4.91
CA GLN A 164 -8.61 59.38 -3.71
C GLN A 164 -7.36 60.27 -3.81
N VAL A 165 -6.24 59.71 -4.30
CA VAL A 165 -4.99 60.48 -4.49
C VAL A 165 -5.14 61.55 -5.59
N ALA A 166 -5.86 61.25 -6.68
CA ALA A 166 -6.13 62.23 -7.74
C ALA A 166 -7.01 63.40 -7.24
N GLU A 167 -8.08 63.09 -6.51
CA GLU A 167 -8.96 64.10 -5.90
C GLU A 167 -8.21 64.99 -4.89
N GLU A 168 -7.29 64.43 -4.10
CA GLU A 168 -6.41 65.23 -3.22
C GLU A 168 -5.50 66.16 -4.02
N SER A 169 -4.92 65.70 -5.13
CA SER A 169 -3.99 66.51 -5.95
C SER A 169 -4.63 67.66 -6.72
N ASP A 170 -5.92 67.56 -7.07
CA ASP A 170 -6.66 68.65 -7.74
C ASP A 170 -7.24 69.67 -6.74
N SER A 171 -7.09 69.43 -5.43
CA SER A 171 -7.61 70.28 -4.35
C SER A 171 -6.59 71.23 -3.72
N ASP A 172 -5.33 71.19 -4.17
CA ASP A 172 -4.19 72.07 -3.79
C ASP A 172 -3.84 73.05 -4.93
#